data_AF-A0A8K0S894-F1
#
_entry.id   AF-A0A8K0S894-F1
#
_cell.length_a   1.000
_cell.length_b   1.000
_cell.length_c   1.000
_cell.angle_alpha   90.00
_cell.angle_beta   90.00
_cell.angle_gamma   90.00
#
_symmetry.space_group_name_H-M   'P 1'
#
loop_
_entity.id
_entity.type
_entity.pdbx_description
1 polymer ?
#
loop_
_entity_poly.entity_id
_entity_poly.type
_entity_poly.pdbx_seq_one_letter_code
_entity_poly.pdbx_strand_id
1 'polypeptide(L)' 'MKCYITLVALFATGILAVPAPAAQKCKVGEQYQTCGTACPLTCANPEPRACTLQCVSGCFCKKGLIRNELGRCVKPEKC' A
#
# COMPACT_ATOMS: atom_id res chain seq x y z
N MET A 1 32.37 -32.14 28.09
CA MET A 1 31.01 -31.73 28.53
C MET A 1 30.75 -30.21 28.46
N LYS A 2 31.78 -29.34 28.41
CA LYS A 2 31.56 -27.88 28.24
C LYS A 2 31.30 -27.43 26.79
N CYS A 3 31.66 -28.22 25.76
CA CYS A 3 31.34 -27.89 24.36
C CYS A 3 29.85 -28.08 23.99
N TYR A 4 29.13 -28.94 24.70
CA TYR A 4 27.71 -29.20 24.40
C TYR A 4 26.81 -28.05 24.86
N ILE A 5 27.16 -27.41 25.99
CA ILE A 5 26.42 -26.27 26.55
C ILE A 5 26.55 -25.02 25.66
N THR A 6 27.71 -24.80 25.03
CA THR A 6 27.90 -23.68 24.09
C THR A 6 27.20 -23.89 22.74
N LEU A 7 26.96 -25.14 22.32
CA LEU A 7 26.22 -25.45 21.10
C LEU A 7 24.71 -25.24 21.24
N VAL A 8 24.13 -25.53 22.40
CA VAL A 8 22.70 -25.29 22.66
C VAL A 8 22.40 -23.79 22.82
N ALA A 9 23.35 -23.00 23.32
CA ALA A 9 23.19 -21.54 23.44
C ALA A 9 23.16 -20.81 22.09
N LEU A 10 23.73 -21.38 21.03
CA LEU A 10 23.60 -20.85 19.66
C LEU A 10 22.21 -21.10 19.05
N PHE A 11 21.43 -22.01 19.63
CA PHE A 11 20.01 -22.18 19.30
C PHE A 11 19.08 -21.33 20.20
N ALA A 12 19.62 -20.61 21.20
CA ALA A 12 18.84 -19.86 22.18
C ALA A 12 18.95 -18.32 22.06
N THR A 13 19.79 -17.79 21.16
CA THR A 13 19.86 -16.35 20.88
C THR A 13 19.57 -16.09 19.42
N GLY A 14 18.30 -16.06 19.08
CA GLY A 14 17.90 -15.80 17.71
C GLY A 14 16.42 -15.94 17.55
N ILE A 15 15.66 -15.02 18.16
CA ILE A 15 14.36 -14.71 17.60
C ILE A 15 14.72 -14.06 16.27
N LEU A 16 14.87 -14.86 15.22
CA LEU A 16 14.80 -14.36 13.87
C LEU A 16 13.37 -13.85 13.78
N ALA A 17 13.18 -12.59 14.17
CA ALA A 17 12.04 -11.82 13.75
C ALA A 17 12.19 -11.75 12.23
N VAL A 18 11.64 -12.77 11.55
CA VAL A 18 11.40 -12.70 10.12
C VAL A 18 10.58 -11.42 9.97
N PRO A 19 11.11 -10.35 9.34
CA PRO A 19 10.28 -9.22 9.06
C PRO A 19 9.15 -9.79 8.22
N ALA A 20 7.93 -9.83 8.79
CA ALA A 20 6.76 -10.13 8.00
C ALA A 20 6.87 -9.24 6.76
N PRO A 21 6.75 -9.77 5.53
CA PRO A 21 6.80 -8.96 4.34
C PRO A 21 5.83 -7.82 4.61
N ALA A 22 6.37 -6.60 4.74
CA ALA A 22 5.59 -5.46 5.17
C ALA A 22 4.38 -5.48 4.26
N ALA A 23 3.21 -5.81 4.82
CA ALA A 23 1.99 -5.90 4.03
C ALA A 23 2.02 -4.64 3.20
N GLN A 24 2.12 -4.77 1.87
CA GLN A 24 2.26 -3.59 1.00
C GLN A 24 0.89 -2.91 1.00
N LYS A 25 0.59 -2.33 2.15
CA LYS A 25 -0.50 -1.43 2.44
C LYS A 25 -0.25 -0.27 1.51
N CYS A 26 -1.35 0.23 0.95
CA CYS A 26 -1.33 1.27 -0.05
C CYS A 26 -0.37 2.42 0.27
N LYS A 27 0.11 3.11 -0.76
CA LYS A 27 1.07 4.21 -0.61
C LYS A 27 0.47 5.31 0.28
N VAL A 28 1.33 6.19 0.77
CA VAL A 28 0.88 7.36 1.54
C VAL A 28 -0.18 8.14 0.77
N GLY A 29 -1.31 8.43 1.41
CA GLY A 29 -2.45 9.13 0.80
C GLY A 29 -3.45 8.21 0.08
N GLU A 30 -3.20 6.91 0.07
CA GLU A 30 -4.12 5.90 -0.47
C GLU A 30 -4.84 5.12 0.64
N GLN A 31 -5.92 4.46 0.25
CA GLN A 31 -6.66 3.48 1.04
C GLN A 31 -7.03 2.28 0.16
N TYR A 32 -6.95 1.08 0.73
CA TYR A 32 -7.40 -0.11 0.04
C TYR A 32 -8.93 -0.15 0.01
N GLN A 33 -9.49 -0.47 -1.13
CA GLN A 33 -10.93 -0.72 -1.28
C GLN A 33 -11.09 -2.04 -2.03
N THR A 34 -12.00 -2.89 -1.55
CA THR A 34 -12.38 -4.13 -2.25
C THR A 34 -13.23 -3.84 -3.49
N CYS A 35 -13.87 -2.67 -3.53
CA CYS A 35 -14.74 -2.23 -4.61
C CYS A 35 -14.63 -0.70 -4.74
N GLY A 36 -13.69 -0.22 -5.55
CA GLY A 36 -13.52 1.19 -5.92
C GLY A 36 -13.81 1.43 -7.41
N THR A 37 -14.01 2.68 -7.81
CA THR A 37 -14.29 3.04 -9.22
C THR A 37 -13.17 2.56 -10.15
N ALA A 38 -13.54 1.99 -11.30
CA ALA A 38 -12.58 1.67 -12.37
C ALA A 38 -12.02 2.93 -13.07
N CYS A 39 -12.64 4.10 -12.87
CA CYS A 39 -12.24 5.37 -13.46
C CYS A 39 -11.95 6.43 -12.39
N PRO A 40 -10.87 6.28 -11.60
CA PRO A 40 -10.50 7.33 -10.63
C PRO A 40 -10.13 8.63 -11.36
N LEU A 41 -10.38 9.75 -10.68
CA LEU A 41 -9.91 11.07 -11.12
C LEU A 41 -8.39 11.15 -11.00
N THR A 42 -7.77 11.82 -11.95
CA THR A 42 -6.32 12.04 -12.01
C THR A 42 -6.03 13.50 -12.36
N CYS A 43 -4.81 14.00 -12.16
CA CYS A 43 -4.47 15.36 -12.58
C CYS A 43 -4.67 15.57 -14.09
N ALA A 44 -4.45 14.53 -14.90
CA ALA A 44 -4.69 14.57 -16.34
C ALA A 44 -6.20 14.53 -16.70
N ASN A 45 -7.05 14.00 -15.81
CA ASN A 45 -8.49 13.91 -15.99
C ASN A 45 -9.19 14.23 -14.65
N PRO A 46 -9.24 15.51 -14.26
CA PRO A 46 -9.76 15.91 -12.95
C PRO A 46 -11.28 15.89 -12.90
N GLU A 47 -11.94 15.94 -14.05
CA GLU A 47 -13.39 15.93 -14.17
C GLU A 47 -13.98 14.51 -14.26
N PRO A 48 -15.16 14.27 -13.67
CA PRO A 48 -15.89 13.02 -13.85
C PRO A 48 -16.19 12.75 -15.33
N ARG A 49 -16.06 11.49 -15.72
CA ARG A 49 -16.39 11.01 -17.07
C ARG A 49 -17.32 9.82 -17.00
N ALA A 50 -18.01 9.54 -18.11
CA ALA A 50 -18.79 8.33 -18.25
C ALA A 50 -17.90 7.11 -17.91
N CYS A 51 -18.34 6.32 -16.95
CA CYS A 51 -17.66 5.12 -16.49
C CYS A 51 -18.69 4.02 -16.25
N THR A 52 -18.27 2.77 -16.41
CA THR A 52 -19.10 1.63 -16.07
C THR A 52 -19.38 1.57 -14.56
N LEU A 53 -20.47 0.92 -14.16
CA LEU A 53 -20.78 0.66 -12.74
C LEU A 53 -19.92 -0.47 -12.14
N GLN A 54 -19.02 -1.05 -12.92
CA GLN A 54 -18.06 -2.05 -12.44
C GLN A 54 -17.13 -1.42 -11.42
N CYS A 55 -16.83 -2.16 -10.36
CA CYS A 55 -15.80 -1.77 -9.40
C CYS A 55 -14.62 -2.74 -9.42
N VAL A 56 -13.45 -2.23 -9.04
CA VAL A 56 -12.20 -2.99 -8.98
C VAL A 56 -11.60 -2.90 -7.58
N SER A 57 -10.97 -3.97 -7.13
CA SER A 57 -10.24 -4.00 -5.87
C SER A 57 -8.84 -3.40 -6.05
N GLY A 58 -8.40 -2.56 -5.11
CA GLY A 58 -7.07 -1.97 -5.19
C GLY A 58 -6.85 -0.81 -4.23
N CYS A 59 -5.72 -0.13 -4.42
CA CYS A 59 -5.35 1.06 -3.68
C CYS A 59 -5.81 2.32 -4.44
N PHE A 60 -6.63 3.12 -3.78
CA PHE A 60 -7.21 4.33 -4.34
C PHE A 60 -6.80 5.54 -3.49
N CYS A 61 -6.71 6.71 -4.11
CA CYS A 61 -6.52 7.95 -3.36
C CYS A 61 -7.66 8.14 -2.35
N LYS A 62 -7.30 8.58 -1.13
CA LYS A 62 -8.28 8.94 -0.10
C LYS A 62 -9.20 10.06 -0.62
N LYS A 63 -10.38 10.16 -0.02
CA LYS A 63 -11.39 11.18 -0.39
C LYS A 63 -10.76 12.57 -0.48
N GLY A 64 -11.04 13.28 -1.58
CA GLY A 64 -10.52 14.62 -1.85
C GLY A 64 -9.11 14.67 -2.44
N LEU A 65 -8.49 13.52 -2.73
CA LEU A 65 -7.21 13.43 -3.42
C LEU A 65 -7.35 12.76 -4.79
N ILE A 66 -6.53 13.16 -5.74
CA ILE A 66 -6.45 12.57 -7.08
C ILE A 66 -5.00 12.21 -7.43
N ARG A 67 -4.82 11.29 -8.36
CA ARG A 67 -3.50 10.76 -8.70
C ARG A 67 -2.80 11.67 -9.71
N ASN A 68 -1.59 12.11 -9.40
CA ASN A 68 -0.75 12.85 -10.34
C ASN A 68 0.11 11.90 -11.21
N GLU A 69 0.87 12.49 -12.14
CA GLU A 69 1.73 11.75 -13.08
C GLU A 69 2.86 10.97 -12.40
N LEU A 70 3.29 11.42 -11.21
CA LEU A 70 4.26 10.70 -10.37
C LEU A 70 3.62 9.54 -9.58
N GLY A 71 2.34 9.28 -9.78
CA GLY A 71 1.59 8.23 -9.10
C GLY A 71 1.29 8.51 -7.63
N ARG A 72 1.39 9.77 -7.19
CA ARG A 72 1.11 10.23 -5.81
C ARG A 72 -0.30 10.81 -5.72
N CYS A 73 -0.95 10.63 -4.57
CA CYS A 73 -2.24 11.24 -4.28
C CYS A 73 -2.04 12.65 -3.74
N VAL A 74 -2.54 13.64 -4.48
CA VAL A 74 -2.44 15.06 -4.15
C VAL A 74 -3.82 15.70 -4.14
N LYS A 75 -3.96 16.89 -3.54
CA LYS A 75 -5.19 17.66 -3.73
C LYS A 75 -5.28 18.14 -5.18
N PRO A 76 -6.48 18.27 -5.77
CA PRO A 76 -6.64 18.78 -7.14
C PRO A 76 -5.93 20.12 -7.38
N GLU A 77 -5.93 21.02 -6.39
CA GLU A 77 -5.23 22.32 -6.46
C GLU A 77 -3.70 22.22 -6.48
N LYS A 78 -3.14 21.01 -6.32
CA LYS A 78 -1.70 20.70 -6.35
C LYS A 78 -1.33 19.77 -7.50
N CYS A 79 -2.25 19.56 -8.43
CA CYS A 79 -1.88 19.33 -9.81
C CYS A 79 -1.27 20.65 -10.35
#